data_AF-A0A959TL52-F1
#
_entry.id   AF-A0A959TL52-F1
#
_cell.length_a   1.000
_cell.length_b   1.000
_cell.length_c   1.000
_cell.angle_alpha   90.00
_cell.angle_beta   90.00
_cell.angle_gamma   90.00
#
_symmetry.space_group_name_H-M   'P 1'
#
loop_
_entity.id
_entity.type
_entity.pdbx_description
1 polymer ?
#
loop_
_entity_poly.entity_id
_entity_poly.type
_entity_poly.pdbx_seq_one_letter_code
_entity_poly.pdbx_strand_id
1 'polypeptide(L)'
;MEFLILLLLMLLNGVFAMSEIALVSARKRRLEADAQRGDARAKAALHLANDPSRFLSTVQIGITLIGILTGIYSGENITSDLEAFIGRIPALAPYAHGIAVTGVVVVVTYFSLILGELVPKRIGLNRPEFIAKT
;
A
#
# COMPACT_ATOMS: atom_id res chain seq x y z
N MET A 1 13.77 -7.04 12.76
CA MET A 1 13.94 -5.75 12.07
C MET A 1 13.20 -5.72 10.73
N GLU A 2 13.24 -6.80 9.95
CA GLU A 2 12.61 -6.85 8.62
C GLU A 2 11.09 -6.75 8.67
N PHE A 3 10.44 -7.31 9.69
CA PHE A 3 9.00 -7.12 9.90
C PHE A 3 8.60 -5.63 10.04
N LEU A 4 9.45 -4.80 10.66
CA LEU A 4 9.21 -3.37 10.77
C LEU A 4 9.33 -2.68 9.41
N ILE A 5 10.31 -3.11 8.59
CA ILE A 5 10.51 -2.60 7.23
C ILE A 5 9.30 -2.98 6.37
N LEU A 6 8.84 -4.22 6.43
CA LEU A 6 7.63 -4.68 5.73
C LEU A 6 6.40 -3.88 6.15
N LEU A 7 6.19 -3.67 7.45
CA LEU A 7 5.08 -2.87 7.96
C LEU A 7 5.14 -1.43 7.43
N LEU A 8 6.33 -0.82 7.42
CA LEU A 8 6.52 0.55 6.93
C LEU A 8 6.29 0.65 5.41
N LEU A 9 6.83 -0.29 4.64
CA LEU A 9 6.62 -0.39 3.19
C LEU A 9 5.14 -0.52 2.86
N MET A 10 4.43 -1.39 3.57
CA MET A 10 3.01 -1.62 3.42
C MET A 10 2.17 -0.37 3.73
N LEU A 11 2.49 0.36 4.81
CA LEU A 11 1.84 1.63 5.13
C LEU A 11 2.10 2.69 4.04
N LEU A 12 3.35 2.76 3.55
CA LEU A 12 3.73 3.67 2.48
C LEU A 12 2.98 3.36 1.18
N ASN A 13 2.83 2.08 0.84
CA ASN A 13 2.02 1.63 -0.30
C ASN A 13 0.58 2.09 -0.15
N GLY A 14 0.03 1.94 1.06
CA GLY A 14 -1.32 2.38 1.39
C GLY A 14 -1.53 3.87 1.17
N VAL A 15 -0.59 4.70 1.63
CA VAL A 15 -0.66 6.16 1.40
C VAL A 15 -0.63 6.48 -0.10
N PHE A 16 0.25 5.84 -0.86
CA PHE A 16 0.32 6.06 -2.31
C PHE A 16 -0.97 5.65 -3.04
N ALA A 17 -1.48 4.45 -2.77
CA ALA A 17 -2.73 3.95 -3.34
C ALA A 17 -3.95 4.80 -2.94
N MET A 18 -3.95 5.31 -1.71
CA MET A 18 -4.98 6.22 -1.21
C MET A 18 -4.96 7.55 -1.96
N SER A 19 -3.78 8.17 -2.10
CA SER A 19 -3.62 9.46 -2.79
C SER A 19 -3.96 9.36 -4.28
N GLU A 20 -3.59 8.25 -4.93
CA GLU A 20 -3.95 7.95 -6.32
C GLU A 20 -5.47 7.99 -6.51
N ILE A 21 -6.19 7.17 -5.74
CA ILE A 21 -7.64 7.04 -5.85
C ILE A 21 -8.36 8.30 -5.39
N ALA A 22 -7.87 8.98 -4.36
CA ALA A 22 -8.43 10.26 -3.92
C ALA A 22 -8.33 11.32 -5.01
N LEU A 23 -7.19 11.43 -5.70
CA LEU A 23 -7.00 12.40 -6.78
C LEU A 23 -7.92 12.10 -7.97
N VAL A 24 -8.01 10.84 -8.40
CA VAL A 24 -8.86 10.42 -9.52
C VAL A 24 -10.35 10.60 -9.19
N SER A 25 -10.73 10.38 -7.93
CA SER A 25 -12.13 10.47 -7.49
C SER A 25 -12.56 11.86 -7.02
N ALA A 26 -11.62 12.79 -6.83
CA ALA A 26 -11.92 14.13 -6.35
C ALA A 26 -12.69 14.94 -7.41
N ARG A 27 -13.75 15.61 -6.96
CA ARG A 27 -14.53 16.50 -7.83
C ARG A 27 -13.78 17.82 -8.03
N LYS A 28 -13.25 18.05 -9.24
CA LYS A 28 -12.55 19.29 -9.62
C LYS A 28 -13.31 20.55 -9.21
N ARG A 29 -14.62 20.61 -9.47
CA ARG A 29 -15.50 21.75 -9.09
C ARG A 29 -15.46 22.09 -7.59
N ARG A 30 -15.32 21.11 -6.70
CA ARG A 30 -15.20 21.37 -5.25
C ARG A 30 -13.80 21.85 -4.88
N LEU A 31 -12.76 21.27 -5.48
CA LEU A 31 -11.38 21.75 -5.30
C LEU A 31 -11.22 23.19 -5.81
N GLU A 32 -11.85 23.54 -6.93
CA GLU A 32 -11.92 24.92 -7.45
C GLU A 32 -12.58 25.88 -6.47
N ALA A 33 -13.76 25.51 -5.94
CA ALA A 33 -14.48 26.32 -4.97
C ALA A 33 -13.65 26.57 -3.70
N ASP A 34 -12.94 25.56 -3.20
CA ASP A 34 -12.09 25.69 -2.01
C ASP A 34 -10.79 26.45 -2.30
N ALA A 35 -10.19 26.29 -3.47
CA ALA A 35 -9.02 27.06 -3.90
C ALA A 35 -9.37 28.55 -4.03
N GLN A 36 -10.57 28.88 -4.54
CA GLN A 36 -11.08 30.25 -4.60
C GLN A 36 -11.32 30.86 -3.22
N ARG A 37 -11.58 30.02 -2.20
CA ARG A 37 -11.69 30.44 -0.79
C ARG A 37 -10.35 30.62 -0.09
N GLY A 38 -9.22 30.43 -0.80
CA GLY A 38 -7.88 30.64 -0.27
C GLY A 38 -7.18 29.40 0.28
N ASP A 39 -7.75 28.20 0.10
CA ASP A 39 -7.11 26.95 0.52
C ASP A 39 -5.94 26.59 -0.41
N ALA A 40 -4.71 26.81 0.08
CA ALA A 40 -3.49 26.53 -0.67
C ALA A 40 -3.33 25.04 -1.03
N ARG A 41 -3.85 24.14 -0.19
CA ARG A 41 -3.84 22.70 -0.43
C ARG A 41 -4.85 22.33 -1.52
N ALA A 42 -6.04 22.93 -1.50
CA ALA A 42 -7.01 22.79 -2.58
C ALA A 42 -6.44 23.28 -3.92
N LYS A 43 -5.66 24.35 -3.93
CA LYS A 43 -4.99 24.86 -5.14
C LYS A 43 -3.97 23.87 -5.70
N ALA A 44 -3.15 23.26 -4.84
CA ALA A 44 -2.19 22.23 -5.23
C ALA A 44 -2.90 20.96 -5.76
N ALA A 45 -3.91 20.47 -5.02
CA ALA A 45 -4.73 19.33 -5.41
C ALA A 45 -5.45 19.57 -6.75
N LEU A 46 -5.96 20.78 -6.98
CA LEU A 46 -6.58 21.18 -8.24
C LEU A 46 -5.60 21.17 -9.40
N HIS A 47 -4.37 21.65 -9.18
CA HIS A 47 -3.31 21.62 -10.20
C HIS A 47 -2.97 20.18 -10.58
N LEU A 48 -2.80 19.30 -9.59
CA LEU A 48 -2.58 17.86 -9.78
C LEU A 48 -3.77 17.18 -10.46
N ALA A 49 -5.01 17.55 -10.12
CA ALA A 49 -6.20 16.98 -10.75
C ALA A 49 -6.38 17.44 -12.21
N ASN A 50 -5.81 18.60 -12.60
CA ASN A 50 -5.85 19.09 -13.97
C ASN A 50 -4.90 18.36 -14.91
N ASP A 51 -3.73 17.95 -14.41
CA ASP A 51 -2.82 17.05 -15.12
C ASP A 51 -2.39 15.88 -14.21
N PRO A 52 -3.28 14.87 -14.03
CA PRO A 52 -3.02 13.78 -13.12
C PRO A 52 -1.94 12.83 -13.64
N SER A 53 -1.66 12.83 -14.95
CA SER A 53 -0.77 11.88 -15.62
C SER A 53 0.59 11.80 -14.94
N ARG A 54 1.22 12.96 -14.69
CA ARG A 54 2.56 13.02 -14.09
C ARG A 54 2.59 12.53 -12.63
N PHE A 55 1.54 12.85 -11.86
CA PHE A 55 1.42 12.40 -10.49
C PHE A 55 1.16 10.90 -10.41
N LEU A 56 0.17 10.41 -11.18
CA LEU A 56 -0.19 8.99 -11.22
C LEU A 56 1.00 8.13 -11.64
N SER A 57 1.75 8.52 -12.68
CA SER A 57 2.96 7.79 -13.08
C SER A 57 4.02 7.75 -11.98
N THR A 58 4.21 8.84 -11.24
CA THR A 58 5.19 8.88 -10.13
C THR A 58 4.76 7.98 -8.98
N VAL A 59 3.49 8.05 -8.60
CA VAL A 59 2.90 7.22 -7.54
C VAL A 59 2.97 5.75 -7.91
N GLN A 60 2.67 5.40 -9.16
CA GLN A 60 2.70 4.02 -9.63
C GLN A 60 4.12 3.42 -9.67
N ILE A 61 5.13 4.21 -10.01
CA ILE A 61 6.54 3.81 -9.85
C ILE A 61 6.85 3.54 -8.37
N GLY A 62 6.37 4.39 -7.47
CA GLY A 62 6.50 4.21 -6.02
C GLY A 62 5.86 2.90 -5.54
N ILE A 63 4.60 2.64 -5.92
CA ILE A 63 3.88 1.40 -5.60
C ILE A 63 4.65 0.17 -6.09
N THR A 64 5.16 0.23 -7.33
CA THR A 64 5.94 -0.86 -7.92
C THR A 64 7.22 -1.12 -7.15
N LEU A 65 7.98 -0.06 -6.81
CA LEU A 65 9.20 -0.16 -6.02
C LEU A 65 8.94 -0.78 -4.64
N ILE A 66 7.86 -0.34 -3.98
CA ILE A 66 7.45 -0.87 -2.69
C ILE A 66 7.06 -2.34 -2.79
N GLY A 67 6.35 -2.74 -3.86
CA GLY A 67 6.01 -4.15 -4.12
C GLY A 67 7.26 -5.03 -4.25
N ILE A 68 8.27 -4.58 -5.00
CA ILE A 68 9.54 -5.29 -5.16
C ILE A 68 10.27 -5.41 -3.82
N LEU A 69 10.41 -4.30 -3.08
CA LEU A 69 11.05 -4.31 -1.76
C LEU A 69 10.31 -5.24 -0.79
N THR A 70 8.98 -5.18 -0.78
CA THR A 70 8.15 -6.06 0.08
C THR A 70 8.37 -7.53 -0.28
N GLY A 71 8.47 -7.87 -1.57
CA GLY A 71 8.81 -9.22 -2.03
C GLY A 71 10.16 -9.69 -1.52
N ILE A 72 11.20 -8.85 -1.61
CA ILE A 72 12.55 -9.17 -1.13
C ILE A 72 12.57 -9.39 0.40
N TYR A 73 11.95 -8.49 1.16
CA TYR A 73 11.96 -8.54 2.63
C TYR A 73 11.02 -9.58 3.24
N SER A 74 10.08 -10.15 2.48
CA SER A 74 9.13 -11.15 2.97
C SER A 74 9.61 -12.60 2.82
N GLY A 75 10.62 -12.84 1.98
CA GLY A 75 10.98 -14.17 1.48
C GLY A 75 11.65 -15.08 2.51
N GLU A 76 12.90 -14.83 2.85
CA GLU A 76 13.72 -15.88 3.49
C GLU A 76 13.53 -15.96 5.00
N ASN A 77 13.66 -14.86 5.73
CA ASN A 77 13.73 -14.93 7.20
C ASN A 77 12.40 -15.33 7.86
N ILE A 78 11.26 -14.82 7.37
CA ILE A 78 9.93 -15.17 7.92
C ILE A 78 9.58 -16.63 7.61
N THR A 79 9.95 -17.09 6.41
CA THR A 79 9.74 -18.49 5.99
C THR A 79 10.59 -19.44 6.82
N SER A 80 11.87 -19.14 7.03
CA SER A 80 12.78 -19.98 7.82
C SER A 80 12.34 -20.09 9.29
N ASP A 81 11.86 -19.00 9.90
CA ASP A 81 11.33 -19.03 11.27
C ASP A 81 10.08 -19.93 11.38
N LEU A 82 9.17 -19.82 10.42
CA LEU A 82 7.95 -20.63 10.38
C LEU A 82 8.26 -22.10 10.05
N GLU A 83 9.19 -22.35 9.15
CA GLU A 83 9.69 -23.68 8.80
C GLU A 83 10.32 -24.37 10.02
N ALA A 84 11.18 -23.68 10.75
CA ALA A 84 11.80 -24.19 11.98
C ALA A 84 10.76 -24.50 13.07
N PHE A 85 9.67 -23.72 13.13
CA PHE A 85 8.56 -23.99 14.04
C PHE A 85 7.76 -25.24 13.62
N ILE A 86 7.41 -25.37 12.34
CA ILE A 86 6.65 -26.51 11.79
C ILE A 86 7.49 -27.80 11.85
N GLY A 87 8.79 -27.70 11.64
CA GLY A 87 9.74 -28.82 11.71
C GLY A 87 9.84 -29.48 13.09
N ARG A 88 9.35 -28.82 14.16
CA ARG A 88 9.23 -29.42 15.50
C ARG A 88 8.16 -30.52 15.57
N ILE A 89 7.28 -30.60 14.58
CA ILE A 89 6.22 -31.60 14.49
C ILE A 89 6.69 -32.71 13.55
N PRO A 90 7.02 -33.92 14.06
CA PRO A 90 7.63 -34.99 13.25
C PRO A 90 6.81 -35.40 12.02
N ALA A 91 5.48 -35.35 12.12
CA ALA A 91 4.58 -35.68 11.01
C ALA A 91 4.55 -34.63 9.88
N LEU A 92 4.90 -33.37 10.18
CA LEU A 92 4.88 -32.26 9.23
C LEU A 92 6.28 -31.88 8.74
N ALA A 93 7.34 -32.37 9.37
CA ALA A 93 8.73 -32.10 9.01
C ALA A 93 9.06 -32.27 7.51
N PRO A 94 8.57 -33.32 6.79
CA PRO A 94 8.84 -33.47 5.35
C PRO A 94 8.18 -32.38 4.49
N TYR A 95 7.12 -31.76 4.99
CA TYR A 95 6.34 -30.73 4.30
C TYR A 95 6.58 -29.33 4.88
N ALA A 96 7.45 -29.19 5.88
CA ALA A 96 7.60 -27.97 6.67
C ALA A 96 7.94 -26.76 5.80
N HIS A 97 8.88 -26.91 4.86
CA HIS A 97 9.25 -25.85 3.92
C HIS A 97 8.07 -25.40 3.05
N GLY A 98 7.35 -26.34 2.43
CA GLY A 98 6.22 -26.03 1.56
C GLY A 98 5.05 -25.39 2.31
N ILE A 99 4.77 -25.83 3.52
CA ILE A 99 3.75 -25.25 4.40
C ILE A 99 4.18 -23.85 4.84
N ALA A 100 5.45 -23.67 5.22
CA ALA A 100 5.98 -22.38 5.65
C ALA A 100 5.92 -21.34 4.53
N VAL A 101 6.46 -21.65 3.35
CA VAL A 101 6.41 -20.77 2.17
C VAL A 101 4.98 -20.38 1.85
N THR A 102 4.09 -21.38 1.75
CA THR A 102 2.68 -21.13 1.41
C THR A 102 1.99 -20.28 2.47
N GLY A 103 2.21 -20.58 3.75
CA GLY A 103 1.64 -19.84 4.87
C GLY A 103 2.10 -18.39 4.90
N VAL A 104 3.41 -18.15 4.78
CA VAL A 104 3.99 -16.80 4.74
C VAL A 104 3.45 -16.02 3.55
N VAL A 105 3.46 -16.60 2.35
CA VAL A 105 2.94 -15.94 1.14
C VAL A 105 1.47 -15.56 1.32
N VAL A 106 0.61 -16.48 1.81
CA VAL A 106 -0.82 -16.18 2.02
C VAL A 106 -1.01 -15.07 3.04
N VAL A 107 -0.35 -15.16 4.20
CA VAL A 107 -0.50 -14.18 5.28
C VAL A 107 0.02 -12.81 4.86
N VAL A 108 1.25 -12.74 4.34
CA VAL A 108 1.86 -11.49 3.89
C VAL A 108 1.05 -10.87 2.75
N THR A 109 0.60 -11.67 1.78
CA THR A 109 -0.24 -11.18 0.68
C THR A 109 -1.58 -10.66 1.18
N TYR A 110 -2.26 -11.40 2.05
CA TYR A 110 -3.55 -11.00 2.62
C TYR A 110 -3.44 -9.66 3.36
N PHE A 111 -2.47 -9.57 4.27
CA PHE A 111 -2.23 -8.33 4.99
C PHE A 111 -1.88 -7.22 3.99
N SER A 112 -0.93 -7.45 3.06
CA SER A 112 -0.44 -6.47 2.09
C SER A 112 -1.57 -5.88 1.26
N LEU A 113 -2.47 -6.73 0.76
CA LEU A 113 -3.65 -6.29 0.02
C LEU A 113 -4.62 -5.49 0.90
N ILE A 114 -4.87 -5.93 2.14
CA ILE A 114 -5.85 -5.26 3.00
C ILE A 114 -5.33 -3.92 3.50
N LEU A 115 -4.19 -3.91 4.18
CA LEU A 115 -3.65 -2.70 4.82
C LEU A 115 -2.90 -1.81 3.82
N GLY A 116 -2.28 -2.40 2.80
CA GLY A 116 -1.49 -1.68 1.81
C GLY A 116 -2.29 -1.19 0.60
N GLU A 117 -3.48 -1.74 0.33
CA GLU A 117 -4.28 -1.29 -0.83
C GLU A 117 -5.76 -1.07 -0.53
N LEU A 118 -6.49 -2.11 -0.11
CA LEU A 118 -7.96 -2.09 -0.07
C LEU A 118 -8.51 -1.10 0.97
N VAL A 119 -7.98 -1.11 2.19
CA VAL A 119 -8.40 -0.17 3.24
C VAL A 119 -8.04 1.26 2.85
N PRO A 120 -6.80 1.57 2.43
CA PRO A 120 -6.43 2.92 2.00
C PRO A 120 -7.24 3.43 0.80
N LYS A 121 -7.46 2.60 -0.23
CA LYS A 121 -8.30 2.97 -1.38
C LYS A 121 -9.74 3.26 -0.95
N ARG A 122 -10.29 2.47 -0.02
CA ARG A 122 -11.64 2.69 0.53
C ARG A 122 -11.74 4.00 1.32
N ILE A 123 -10.69 4.36 2.06
CA ILE A 123 -10.60 5.66 2.76
C ILE A 123 -10.53 6.80 1.73
N GLY A 124 -9.70 6.66 0.69
CA GLY A 124 -9.59 7.63 -0.40
C GLY A 124 -10.93 7.86 -1.13
N LEU A 125 -11.71 6.81 -1.37
CA LEU A 125 -13.04 6.90 -1.99
C LEU A 125 -14.10 7.56 -1.10
N ASN A 126 -14.02 7.38 0.22
CA ASN A 126 -15.02 7.93 1.15
C ASN A 126 -14.86 9.44 1.37
N ARG A 127 -13.64 9.98 1.31
CA ARG A 127 -13.36 11.43 1.44
C ARG A 127 -12.29 11.92 0.45
N PRO A 128 -12.54 11.83 -0.87
CA PRO A 128 -11.52 12.08 -1.88
C PRO A 128 -11.01 13.51 -1.87
N GLU A 129 -11.90 14.48 -1.60
CA GLU A 129 -11.56 15.91 -1.58
C GLU A 129 -10.68 16.32 -0.38
N PHE A 130 -10.78 15.62 0.75
CA PHE A 130 -9.95 15.89 1.93
C PHE A 130 -8.58 15.22 1.78
N ILE A 131 -8.57 13.97 1.31
CA ILE A 131 -7.36 13.20 1.12
C ILE A 131 -6.52 13.76 -0.03
N ALA A 132 -7.13 14.22 -1.14
CA ALA A 132 -6.39 14.84 -2.25
C ALA A 132 -5.69 16.16 -1.87
N LYS A 133 -6.13 16.79 -0.76
CA LYS A 133 -5.52 18.00 -0.21
C LYS A 133 -4.43 17.72 0.84
N THR A 134 -4.23 16.46 1.22
CA THR A 134 -3.25 16.08 2.25
C THR A 134 -1.90 15.80 1.60
#